data_AF-A0A2P5IDY9-F1
#
_entry.id   AF-A0A2P5IDY9-F1
#
_cell.length_a   1.000
_cell.length_b   1.000
_cell.length_c   1.000
_cell.angle_alpha   90.00
_cell.angle_beta   90.00
_cell.angle_gamma   90.00
#
_symmetry.space_group_name_H-M   'P 1'
#
loop_
_entity.id
_entity.type
_entity.pdbx_description
1 polymer ?
#
loop_
_entity_poly.entity_id
_entity_poly.type
_entity_poly.pdbx_seq_one_letter_code
_entity_poly.pdbx_strand_id
1 'polypeptide(L)'
;MDAVSTYSFATLAWLTVQAVPLIVWPTFIASLLTPNYQHANFVEQYFARSLGFTQLTLGLVVVCLTGAVPLGSLADTPANAVSPFADAVILLSSVYHSSAAFYSYTRFNATNTGGFLFGAVGSGLMAAFGLWCLMFGSGSHISKRTGADKRTSGFPFKNAEASKRKGKKL
;
A
#
# COMPACT_ATOMS: atom_id res chain seq x y z
N MET A 1 -11.96 12.33 -3.08
CA MET A 1 -10.58 11.98 -2.66
C MET A 1 -9.88 11.45 -3.90
N ASP A 2 -8.62 11.80 -4.12
CA ASP A 2 -7.86 11.20 -5.24
C ASP A 2 -7.53 9.72 -4.93
N ALA A 3 -7.04 8.99 -5.93
CA ALA A 3 -6.71 7.58 -5.79
C ALA A 3 -5.62 7.33 -4.72
N VAL A 4 -4.67 8.26 -4.59
CA VAL A 4 -3.55 8.17 -3.64
C VAL A 4 -4.06 8.27 -2.21
N SER A 5 -4.89 9.26 -1.90
CA SER A 5 -5.53 9.44 -0.61
C SER A 5 -6.40 8.24 -0.23
N THR A 6 -7.18 7.73 -1.20
CA THR A 6 -8.00 6.52 -1.00
C THR A 6 -7.15 5.30 -0.67
N TYR A 7 -6.04 5.11 -1.39
CA TYR A 7 -5.08 4.04 -1.11
C TYR A 7 -4.43 4.17 0.27
N SER A 8 -4.06 5.38 0.70
CA SER A 8 -3.45 5.61 2.01
C SER A 8 -4.38 5.26 3.16
N PHE A 9 -5.65 5.70 3.08
CA PHE A 9 -6.63 5.36 4.11
C PHE A 9 -7.03 3.89 4.05
N ALA A 10 -7.09 3.27 2.86
CA ALA A 10 -7.30 1.82 2.73
C ALA A 10 -6.15 1.02 3.36
N THR A 11 -4.90 1.44 3.15
CA THR A 11 -3.71 0.86 3.77
C THR A 11 -3.77 0.98 5.30
N LEU A 12 -4.08 2.17 5.82
CA LEU A 12 -4.25 2.38 7.26
C LEU A 12 -5.37 1.49 7.81
N ALA A 13 -6.51 1.41 7.13
CA ALA A 13 -7.63 0.58 7.56
C ALA A 13 -7.23 -0.91 7.61
N TRP A 14 -6.58 -1.42 6.55
CA TRP A 14 -6.13 -2.81 6.49
C TRP A 14 -5.10 -3.15 7.58
N LEU A 15 -4.15 -2.25 7.84
CA LEU A 15 -3.18 -2.41 8.92
C LEU A 15 -3.85 -2.35 10.30
N THR A 16 -4.84 -1.47 10.47
CA THR A 16 -5.60 -1.34 11.72
C THR A 16 -6.42 -2.60 12.02
N VAL A 17 -7.06 -3.19 11.01
CA VAL A 17 -7.83 -4.44 11.15
C VAL A 17 -6.96 -5.58 11.71
N GLN A 18 -5.66 -5.61 11.37
CA GLN A 18 -4.72 -6.60 11.90
C GLN A 18 -4.14 -6.17 13.26
N ALA A 19 -3.84 -4.88 13.42
CA ALA A 19 -3.21 -4.35 14.62
C ALA A 19 -4.11 -4.42 15.85
N VAL A 20 -5.41 -4.14 15.71
CA VAL A 20 -6.37 -4.16 16.82
C VAL A 20 -6.39 -5.51 17.54
N PRO A 21 -6.62 -6.65 16.86
CA PRO A 21 -6.58 -7.95 17.52
C PRO A 21 -5.17 -8.28 18.03
N LEU A 22 -4.09 -7.89 17.34
CA LEU A 22 -2.73 -8.09 17.85
C LEU A 22 -2.43 -7.33 19.16
N ILE A 23 -3.04 -6.17 19.37
CA ILE A 23 -2.85 -5.36 20.59
C ILE A 23 -3.77 -5.85 21.71
N VAL A 24 -5.07 -5.94 21.41
CA VAL A 24 -6.13 -6.17 22.40
C VAL A 24 -6.26 -7.66 22.73
N TRP A 25 -6.14 -8.53 21.72
CA TRP A 25 -6.37 -9.97 21.86
C TRP A 25 -5.37 -10.83 21.06
N PRO A 26 -4.07 -10.83 21.42
CA PRO A 26 -3.03 -11.56 20.69
C PRO A 26 -3.35 -13.04 20.46
N THR A 27 -3.98 -13.66 21.46
CA THR A 27 -4.41 -15.06 21.49
C THR A 27 -5.35 -15.41 20.33
N PHE A 28 -6.19 -14.48 19.88
CA PHE A 28 -7.09 -14.71 18.75
C PHE A 28 -6.34 -14.89 17.44
N ILE A 29 -5.33 -14.05 17.17
CA ILE A 29 -4.51 -14.20 15.97
C ILE A 29 -3.71 -15.49 16.03
N ALA A 30 -3.16 -15.81 17.21
CA ALA A 30 -2.38 -17.03 17.37
C ALA A 30 -3.24 -18.30 17.19
N SER A 31 -4.50 -18.30 17.65
CA SER A 31 -5.45 -19.40 17.43
C SER A 31 -5.94 -19.50 15.98
N LEU A 32 -6.07 -18.37 15.29
CA LEU A 32 -6.43 -18.33 13.87
C LEU A 32 -5.33 -18.91 12.97
N LEU A 33 -4.05 -18.77 13.37
CA LEU A 33 -2.90 -19.13 12.54
C LEU A 33 -2.27 -20.49 12.90
N THR A 34 -2.48 -20.99 14.12
CA THR A 34 -1.85 -22.22 14.63
C THR A 34 -2.88 -23.33 14.83
N PRO A 35 -2.81 -24.44 14.06
CA PRO A 35 -3.59 -25.64 14.35
C PRO A 35 -3.21 -26.20 15.73
N ASN A 36 -4.19 -26.58 16.55
CA ASN A 36 -4.00 -27.07 17.93
C ASN A 36 -3.35 -26.05 18.89
N TYR A 37 -3.80 -24.80 18.81
CA TYR A 37 -3.30 -23.69 19.60
C TYR A 37 -3.22 -23.96 21.11
N GLN A 38 -2.08 -23.59 21.69
CA GLN A 38 -1.87 -23.46 23.13
C GLN A 38 -1.74 -21.98 23.49
N HIS A 39 -2.18 -21.58 24.68
CA HIS A 39 -2.22 -20.17 25.09
C HIS A 39 -0.88 -19.44 24.87
N ALA A 40 -0.95 -18.22 24.35
CA ALA A 40 0.23 -17.47 23.93
C ALA A 40 1.10 -17.14 25.14
N ASN A 41 2.37 -17.49 25.06
CA ASN A 41 3.31 -17.19 26.15
C ASN A 41 3.60 -15.66 26.22
N PHE A 42 4.27 -15.22 27.29
CA PHE A 42 4.54 -13.78 27.49
C PHE A 42 5.36 -13.15 26.35
N VAL A 43 6.25 -13.92 25.72
CA VAL A 43 7.10 -13.46 24.62
C VAL A 43 6.27 -13.27 23.35
N GLU A 44 5.39 -14.21 23.03
CA GLU A 44 4.47 -14.12 21.89
C GLU A 44 3.51 -12.94 22.05
N GLN A 45 2.98 -12.72 23.26
CA GLN A 45 2.13 -11.57 23.55
C GLN A 45 2.88 -10.25 23.39
N TYR A 46 4.14 -10.18 23.85
CA TYR A 46 4.97 -9.00 23.67
C TYR A 46 5.21 -8.69 22.20
N PHE A 47 5.62 -9.69 21.40
CA PHE A 47 5.86 -9.51 19.97
C PHE A 47 4.58 -9.15 19.21
N ALA A 48 3.45 -9.78 19.52
CA ALA A 48 2.16 -9.47 18.90
C ALA A 48 1.75 -8.01 19.15
N ARG A 49 1.81 -7.55 20.40
CA ARG A 49 1.47 -6.15 20.74
C ARG A 49 2.42 -5.16 20.09
N SER A 50 3.73 -5.43 20.15
CA SER A 50 4.74 -4.60 19.50
C SER A 50 4.50 -4.49 17.99
N LEU A 51 4.23 -5.61 17.32
CA LEU A 51 3.89 -5.64 15.90
C LEU A 51 2.62 -4.84 15.60
N GLY A 52 1.58 -4.96 16.42
CA GLY A 52 0.35 -4.19 16.25
C GLY A 52 0.59 -2.68 16.35
N PHE A 53 1.38 -2.22 17.33
CA PHE A 53 1.77 -0.80 17.43
C PHE A 53 2.58 -0.34 16.22
N THR A 54 3.50 -1.17 15.73
CA THR A 54 4.26 -0.88 14.51
C THR A 54 3.35 -0.79 13.29
N GLN A 55 2.36 -1.66 13.13
CA GLN A 55 1.42 -1.63 12.01
C GLN A 55 0.54 -0.37 12.01
N LEU A 56 0.03 0.06 13.18
CA LEU A 56 -0.69 1.32 13.29
C LEU A 56 0.18 2.51 12.91
N THR A 57 1.40 2.54 13.46
CA THR A 57 2.35 3.62 13.18
C THR A 57 2.71 3.66 11.70
N LEU A 58 2.94 2.51 11.07
CA LEU A 58 3.22 2.41 9.63
C LEU A 58 2.05 2.94 8.80
N GLY A 59 0.80 2.58 9.13
CA GLY A 59 -0.38 3.10 8.45
C GLY A 59 -0.51 4.62 8.56
N LEU A 60 -0.21 5.18 9.74
CA LEU A 60 -0.21 6.63 9.96
C LEU A 60 0.91 7.32 9.18
N VAL A 61 2.11 6.73 9.13
CA VAL A 61 3.22 7.23 8.31
C VAL A 61 2.84 7.27 6.83
N VAL A 62 2.13 6.25 6.32
CA VAL A 62 1.64 6.25 4.93
C VAL A 62 0.67 7.41 4.68
N VAL A 63 -0.31 7.63 5.56
CA VAL A 63 -1.27 8.74 5.44
C VAL A 63 -0.58 10.10 5.52
N CYS A 64 0.37 10.29 6.44
CA CYS A 64 1.12 11.53 6.59
C CYS A 64 1.99 11.84 5.37
N LEU A 65 2.77 10.86 4.89
CA LEU A 65 3.74 11.09 3.81
C LEU A 65 3.07 11.18 2.43
N THR A 66 1.90 10.59 2.24
CA THR A 66 1.13 10.77 0.99
C THR A 66 0.50 12.16 0.87
N GLY A 67 0.46 12.94 1.95
CA GLY A 67 -0.22 14.25 1.97
C GLY A 67 -1.74 14.13 2.05
N ALA A 68 -2.27 12.95 2.40
CA ALA A 68 -3.69 12.75 2.60
C ALA A 68 -4.24 13.53 3.82
N VAL A 69 -3.36 13.82 4.80
CA VAL A 69 -3.62 14.76 5.90
C VAL A 69 -2.71 15.97 5.71
N PRO A 70 -3.25 17.20 5.68
CA PRO A 70 -2.43 18.40 5.56
C PRO A 70 -1.66 18.64 6.87
N LEU A 71 -0.33 18.46 6.82
CA LEU A 71 0.56 18.70 7.96
C LEU A 71 1.05 20.16 8.04
N GLY A 72 0.94 20.89 6.93
CA GLY A 72 1.32 22.31 6.83
C GLY A 72 0.15 23.26 7.11
N SER A 73 0.46 24.55 7.20
CA SER A 73 -0.57 25.59 7.27
C SER A 73 -1.46 25.56 6.04
N LEU A 74 -2.79 25.54 6.25
CA LEU A 74 -3.80 25.61 5.18
C LEU A 74 -3.71 26.93 4.40
N ALA A 75 -3.08 27.96 4.98
CA ALA A 75 -2.89 29.26 4.32
C ALA A 75 -1.75 29.26 3.29
N ASP A 76 -0.72 28.42 3.48
CA ASP A 76 0.49 28.38 2.64
C ASP A 76 0.49 27.22 1.63
N THR A 77 -0.35 26.21 1.85
CA THR A 77 -0.36 25.00 1.01
C THR A 77 -1.42 25.13 -0.08
N PRO A 78 -1.06 25.17 -1.38
CA PRO A 78 -2.06 25.18 -2.43
C PRO A 78 -2.95 23.94 -2.32
N ALA A 79 -4.26 24.11 -2.51
CA ALA A 79 -5.26 23.05 -2.32
C ALA A 79 -5.02 21.77 -3.15
N ASN A 80 -4.18 21.85 -4.19
CA ASN A 80 -3.82 20.74 -5.07
C ASN A 80 -2.32 20.36 -4.98
N ALA A 81 -1.62 20.73 -3.91
CA ALA A 81 -0.22 20.39 -3.72
C ALA A 81 -0.06 18.86 -3.55
N VAL A 82 0.59 18.21 -4.51
CA VAL A 82 0.95 16.79 -4.40
C VAL A 82 2.14 16.67 -3.45
N SER A 83 2.04 15.78 -2.45
CA SER A 83 3.16 15.52 -1.54
C SER A 83 4.38 15.00 -2.32
N PRO A 84 5.58 15.55 -2.12
CA PRO A 84 6.79 15.09 -2.79
C PRO A 84 7.18 13.66 -2.40
N PHE A 85 6.64 13.13 -1.30
CA PHE A 85 6.93 11.79 -0.81
C PHE A 85 5.87 10.75 -1.20
N ALA A 86 4.79 11.16 -1.90
CA ALA A 86 3.66 10.28 -2.22
C ALA A 86 4.10 9.03 -2.99
N ASP A 87 4.82 9.18 -4.10
CA ASP A 87 5.25 8.04 -4.91
C ASP A 87 6.18 7.09 -4.12
N ALA A 88 7.10 7.65 -3.34
CA ALA A 88 8.04 6.86 -2.54
C ALA A 88 7.34 6.03 -1.46
N VAL A 89 6.39 6.64 -0.73
CA VAL A 89 5.69 5.92 0.33
C VAL A 89 4.67 4.91 -0.22
N ILE A 90 4.05 5.19 -1.37
CA ILE A 90 3.18 4.22 -2.06
C ILE A 90 4.02 3.03 -2.52
N LEU A 91 5.21 3.24 -3.08
CA LEU A 91 6.11 2.15 -3.46
C LEU A 91 6.52 1.30 -2.25
N LEU A 92 6.95 1.92 -1.16
CA LEU A 92 7.37 1.20 0.04
C LEU A 92 6.21 0.40 0.66
N SER A 93 5.02 1.00 0.77
CA SER A 93 3.83 0.30 1.27
C SER A 93 3.37 -0.82 0.32
N SER A 94 3.49 -0.63 -0.99
CA SER A 94 3.20 -1.69 -1.98
C SER A 94 4.15 -2.87 -1.84
N VAL A 95 5.45 -2.62 -1.62
CA VAL A 95 6.45 -3.67 -1.35
C VAL A 95 6.15 -4.39 -0.04
N TYR A 96 5.78 -3.65 1.01
CA TYR A 96 5.35 -4.23 2.28
C TYR A 96 4.16 -5.17 2.09
N HIS A 97 3.10 -4.70 1.42
CA HIS A 97 1.90 -5.50 1.16
C HIS A 97 2.19 -6.71 0.26
N SER A 98 3.04 -6.55 -0.75
CA SER A 98 3.47 -7.66 -1.62
C SER A 98 4.22 -8.73 -0.83
N SER A 99 5.14 -8.31 0.05
CA SER A 99 5.92 -9.22 0.90
C SER A 99 5.01 -9.96 1.90
N ALA A 100 4.08 -9.25 2.52
CA ALA A 100 3.10 -9.82 3.45
C ALA A 100 2.15 -10.80 2.73
N ALA A 101 1.70 -10.45 1.52
CA ALA A 101 0.86 -11.33 0.70
C ALA A 101 1.59 -12.61 0.31
N PHE A 102 2.82 -12.48 -0.17
CA PHE A 102 3.67 -13.62 -0.54
C PHE A 102 3.93 -14.54 0.66
N TYR A 103 4.33 -13.98 1.80
CA TYR A 103 4.56 -14.77 3.00
C TYR A 103 3.29 -15.49 3.46
N SER A 104 2.15 -14.78 3.51
CA SER A 104 0.89 -15.38 3.94
C SER A 104 0.44 -16.47 2.96
N TYR A 105 0.58 -16.26 1.65
CA TYR A 105 0.24 -17.26 0.64
C TYR A 105 1.12 -18.52 0.74
N THR A 106 2.43 -18.36 0.94
CA THR A 106 3.34 -19.51 1.11
C THR A 106 3.00 -20.30 2.38
N ARG A 107 2.66 -19.62 3.49
CA ARG A 107 2.17 -20.27 4.71
C ARG A 107 0.83 -20.98 4.51
N PHE A 108 -0.10 -20.40 3.77
CA PHE A 108 -1.36 -21.05 3.42
C PHE A 108 -1.13 -22.36 2.66
N ASN A 109 -0.25 -22.36 1.65
CA ASN A 109 0.08 -23.58 0.91
C ASN A 109 0.70 -24.68 1.79
N ALA A 110 1.46 -24.31 2.82
CA ALA A 110 2.09 -25.28 3.71
C ALA A 110 1.17 -25.80 4.82
N THR A 111 0.23 -25.00 5.30
CA THR A 111 -0.57 -25.30 6.51
C THR A 111 -2.05 -25.53 6.24
N ASN A 112 -2.56 -25.08 5.09
CA ASN A 112 -3.97 -25.04 4.74
C ASN A 112 -4.85 -24.31 5.77
N THR A 113 -4.26 -23.38 6.53
CA THR A 113 -4.98 -22.59 7.54
C THR A 113 -5.57 -21.32 6.92
N GLY A 114 -6.89 -21.19 6.97
CA GLY A 114 -7.63 -20.08 6.32
C GLY A 114 -7.21 -18.67 6.75
N GLY A 115 -6.69 -18.50 7.97
CA GLY A 115 -6.17 -17.20 8.43
C GLY A 115 -5.04 -16.65 7.57
N PHE A 116 -4.16 -17.51 7.08
CA PHE A 116 -3.10 -17.11 6.15
C PHE A 116 -3.63 -16.73 4.76
N LEU A 117 -4.72 -17.38 4.30
CA LEU A 117 -5.36 -17.00 3.03
C LEU A 117 -5.98 -15.59 3.13
N PHE A 118 -6.65 -15.28 4.24
CA PHE A 118 -7.23 -13.94 4.46
C PHE A 118 -6.15 -12.85 4.44
N GLY A 119 -5.03 -13.09 5.13
CA GLY A 119 -3.87 -12.19 5.12
C GLY A 119 -3.27 -12.00 3.72
N ALA A 120 -3.21 -13.09 2.94
CA ALA A 120 -2.71 -13.07 1.57
C ALA A 120 -3.59 -12.25 0.63
N VAL A 121 -4.91 -12.47 0.68
CA VAL A 121 -5.88 -11.77 -0.17
C VAL A 121 -5.90 -10.28 0.13
N GLY A 122 -6.07 -9.88 1.40
CA GLY A 122 -6.18 -8.46 1.72
C GLY A 122 -4.89 -7.69 1.48
N SER A 123 -3.73 -8.28 1.80
CA SER A 123 -2.43 -7.66 1.47
C SER A 123 -2.17 -7.67 -0.04
N GLY A 124 -2.60 -8.70 -0.77
CA GLY A 124 -2.49 -8.75 -2.23
C GLY A 124 -3.32 -7.68 -2.94
N LEU A 125 -4.54 -7.43 -2.45
CA LEU A 125 -5.39 -6.35 -2.96
C LEU A 125 -4.75 -4.97 -2.72
N MET A 126 -4.19 -4.73 -1.53
CA MET A 126 -3.47 -3.48 -1.25
C MET A 126 -2.23 -3.33 -2.12
N ALA A 127 -1.45 -4.39 -2.31
CA ALA A 127 -0.29 -4.36 -3.21
C ALA A 127 -0.69 -4.03 -4.66
N ALA A 128 -1.76 -4.64 -5.17
CA ALA A 128 -2.29 -4.36 -6.50
C ALA A 128 -2.80 -2.92 -6.62
N PHE A 129 -3.49 -2.40 -5.60
CA PHE A 129 -3.99 -1.04 -5.57
C PHE A 129 -2.84 -0.01 -5.51
N GLY A 130 -1.81 -0.26 -4.70
CA GLY A 130 -0.63 0.61 -4.63
C GLY A 130 0.15 0.65 -5.94
N LEU A 131 0.32 -0.51 -6.59
CA LEU A 131 0.90 -0.59 -7.93
C LEU A 131 0.06 0.17 -8.96
N TRP A 132 -1.27 0.03 -8.90
CA TRP A 132 -2.19 0.80 -9.73
C TRP A 132 -2.01 2.32 -9.52
N CYS A 133 -1.91 2.78 -8.26
CA CYS A 133 -1.66 4.18 -7.95
C CYS A 133 -0.33 4.70 -8.53
N LEU A 134 0.74 3.89 -8.51
CA LEU A 134 2.02 4.28 -9.11
C LEU A 134 1.97 4.38 -10.64
N MET A 135 1.23 3.46 -11.27
CA MET A 135 1.16 3.36 -12.73
C MET A 135 0.16 4.34 -13.35
N PHE A 136 -0.97 4.56 -12.66
CA PHE A 136 -2.13 5.25 -13.19
C PHE A 136 -2.68 6.36 -12.29
N GLY A 137 -2.18 6.47 -11.04
CA GLY A 137 -2.65 7.46 -10.07
C GLY A 137 -2.06 8.85 -10.24
N SER A 138 -0.91 9.00 -10.93
CA SER A 138 -0.34 10.31 -11.23
C SER A 138 -0.92 10.91 -12.51
N GLY A 139 -1.43 12.14 -12.41
CA GLY A 139 -1.98 12.87 -13.54
C GLY A 139 -0.91 13.32 -14.53
N SER A 140 -1.17 13.09 -15.83
CA SER A 140 -0.69 13.89 -16.98
C SER A 140 0.67 14.58 -16.86
N HIS A 141 1.77 13.84 -16.97
CA HIS A 141 3.08 14.47 -17.12
C HIS A 141 3.27 14.94 -18.57
N ILE A 142 3.11 16.23 -18.85
CA ILE A 142 3.68 16.80 -20.08
C ILE A 142 5.20 16.90 -19.87
N SER A 143 5.97 16.35 -20.81
CA SER A 143 7.43 16.40 -20.75
C SER A 143 7.91 17.85 -20.84
N LYS A 144 8.56 18.37 -19.78
CA LYS A 144 9.17 19.70 -19.79
C LYS A 144 10.29 19.85 -20.83
N ARG A 145 10.94 18.74 -21.22
CA ARG A 145 12.05 18.74 -22.21
C ARG A 145 11.56 18.71 -23.65
N THR A 146 10.44 18.04 -23.92
CA THR A 146 10.00 17.75 -25.30
C THR A 146 8.61 18.29 -25.61
N GLY A 147 7.91 18.89 -24.64
CA GLY A 147 6.52 19.33 -24.78
C GLY A 147 5.52 18.19 -25.02
N ALA A 148 6.01 16.95 -25.15
CA ALA A 148 5.19 15.80 -25.50
C ALA A 148 4.35 15.36 -24.31
N ASP A 149 3.07 15.14 -24.57
CA ASP A 149 2.15 14.55 -23.62
C ASP A 149 2.55 13.10 -23.31
N LYS A 150 3.03 12.83 -22.08
CA LYS A 150 3.43 11.47 -21.66
C LYS A 150 2.23 10.55 -21.44
N ARG A 151 0.98 11.03 -21.57
CA ARG A 151 -0.20 10.16 -21.72
C ARG A 151 -0.11 9.26 -22.96
N THR A 152 0.75 9.60 -23.92
CA THR A 152 1.09 8.74 -25.06
C THR A 152 2.22 7.75 -24.78
N SER A 153 2.74 7.66 -23.56
CA SER A 153 3.83 6.72 -23.28
C SER A 153 3.34 5.26 -23.40
N GLY A 154 4.14 4.41 -24.04
CA GLY A 154 3.84 2.98 -24.23
C GLY A 154 4.23 2.11 -23.03
N PHE A 155 4.13 2.65 -21.81
CA PHE A 155 4.37 1.92 -20.58
C PHE A 155 3.06 1.81 -19.79
N PRO A 156 2.72 0.64 -19.23
CA PRO A 156 3.48 -0.62 -19.30
C PRO A 156 3.33 -1.38 -20.63
N PHE A 157 2.39 -0.99 -21.49
CA PHE A 157 2.09 -1.68 -22.75
C PHE A 157 2.41 -0.81 -23.96
N LYS A 158 3.06 -1.41 -24.97
CA LYS A 158 3.47 -0.72 -26.20
C LYS A 158 2.27 -0.02 -26.85
N ASN A 159 2.36 1.31 -26.97
CA ASN A 159 1.36 2.14 -27.65
C ASN A 159 1.80 2.41 -29.10
N ALA A 160 1.24 1.66 -30.05
CA ALA A 160 1.55 1.79 -31.48
C ALA A 160 1.08 3.12 -32.10
N GLU A 161 0.05 3.76 -31.53
CA GLU A 161 -0.44 5.07 -31.98
C GLU A 161 0.47 6.22 -31.55
N ALA A 162 1.04 6.13 -30.35
CA ALA A 162 2.00 7.10 -29.86
C ALA A 162 3.28 7.18 -30.69
N SER A 163 3.77 6.05 -31.20
CA SER A 163 4.94 6.01 -32.06
C SER A 163 4.72 6.71 -33.40
N LYS A 164 3.47 6.73 -33.93
CA LYS A 164 3.14 7.41 -35.19
C LYS A 164 3.23 8.93 -35.06
N ARG A 165 2.92 9.48 -33.87
CA ARG A 165 2.99 10.93 -33.61
C ARG A 165 4.42 11.48 -33.50
N LYS A 166 5.42 10.65 -33.20
CA LYS A 166 6.84 11.06 -33.16
C LYS A 166 7.48 11.24 -34.55
N GLY A 167 6.88 10.68 -35.60
CA GLY A 167 7.41 10.71 -36.97
C GLY A 167 6.95 11.90 -37.82
N LYS A 168 5.90 12.63 -37.40
CA LYS A 168 5.52 13.89 -38.05
C LYS A 168 6.39 15.01 -37.50
N LYS A 169 7.51 15.29 -38.16
CA LYS A 169 8.12 16.62 -38.07
C LYS A 169 7.10 17.63 -38.62
N LEU A 170 6.81 18.66 -37.83
CA LEU A 170 6.23 19.91 -38.33
C LEU A 170 7.22 20.56 -39.29
#